data_AF-A0A9E5G5M4-F1
#
_entry.id   AF-A0A9E5G5M4-F1
#
_cell.length_a   1.000
_cell.length_b   1.000
_cell.length_c   1.000
_cell.angle_alpha   90.00
_cell.angle_beta   90.00
_cell.angle_gamma   90.00
#
_symmetry.space_group_name_H-M   'P 1'
#
loop_
_entity.id
_entity.type
_entity.pdbx_description
1 polymer ?
#
loop_
_entity_poly.entity_id
_entity_poly.type
_entity_poly.pdbx_seq_one_letter_code
_entity_poly.pdbx_strand_id
1 'polypeptide(L)'
;MKFLQDAVFTAMKQASDNWSKIVNSITQGNPDMKPEEVTPEVVIEAMTREEDPASADLATQLAAAQADVSKKEGEIQSLTAQLATANSEIKELKGTSSEEEPEVKADGEITGGESDIKEFASKNAGNTAAIMAEAKRTNFI
;
A
#
# COMPACT_ATOMS: atom_id res chain seq x y z
N MET A 1 -20.96 -10.33 71.20
CA MET A 1 -19.87 -9.39 70.84
C MET A 1 -20.37 -8.49 69.72
N LYS A 2 -20.55 -7.19 69.99
CA LYS A 2 -21.12 -6.21 69.04
C LYS A 2 -20.12 -5.09 68.73
N PHE A 3 -18.84 -5.45 68.60
CA PHE A 3 -17.71 -4.51 68.48
C PHE A 3 -17.24 -4.27 67.03
N LEU A 4 -17.93 -4.81 66.02
CA LEU A 4 -17.46 -4.81 64.62
C LEU A 4 -18.29 -3.95 63.65
N GLN A 5 -19.27 -3.20 64.15
CA GLN A 5 -20.06 -2.24 63.34
C GLN A 5 -20.08 -0.85 63.97
N ASP A 6 -19.00 -0.51 64.68
CA ASP A 6 -18.81 0.84 65.20
C ASP A 6 -18.40 1.78 64.04
N ALA A 7 -18.83 3.04 64.10
CA ALA A 7 -18.46 4.07 63.12
C ALA A 7 -16.95 4.14 62.91
N VAL A 8 -16.18 3.85 63.95
CA VAL A 8 -14.71 3.75 63.93
C VAL A 8 -14.21 2.65 62.99
N PHE A 9 -14.85 1.47 62.98
CA PHE A 9 -14.46 0.37 62.09
C PHE A 9 -14.72 0.73 60.63
N THR A 10 -15.88 1.33 60.33
CA THR A 10 -16.22 1.80 58.98
C THR A 10 -15.25 2.89 58.52
N ALA A 11 -14.92 3.85 59.38
CA ALA A 11 -13.95 4.90 59.07
C ALA A 11 -12.54 4.33 58.81
N MET A 12 -12.10 3.36 59.61
CA MET A 12 -10.80 2.71 59.43
C MET A 12 -10.75 1.89 58.14
N LYS A 13 -11.83 1.19 57.80
CA LYS A 13 -11.95 0.49 56.51
C LYS A 13 -11.88 1.47 55.33
N GLN A 14 -12.62 2.57 55.40
CA GLN A 14 -12.59 3.61 54.37
C GLN A 14 -11.20 4.24 54.22
N ALA A 15 -10.49 4.48 55.32
CA ALA A 15 -9.10 4.95 55.28
C ALA A 15 -8.16 3.93 54.60
N SER A 16 -8.32 2.65 54.89
CA SER A 16 -7.57 1.56 54.23
C SER A 16 -7.86 1.48 52.73
N ASP A 17 -9.13 1.62 52.33
CA ASP A 17 -9.53 1.60 50.92
C ASP A 17 -8.96 2.82 50.17
N ASN A 18 -8.97 3.99 50.83
CA ASN A 18 -8.37 5.20 50.27
C ASN A 18 -6.84 5.07 50.14
N TRP A 19 -6.16 4.48 51.13
CA TRP A 19 -4.72 4.18 51.04
C TRP A 19 -4.40 3.26 49.88
N SER A 20 -5.18 2.18 49.71
CA SER A 20 -4.98 1.22 48.62
C SER A 20 -5.11 1.87 47.24
N LYS A 21 -6.03 2.85 47.09
CA LYS A 21 -6.15 3.64 45.85
C LYS A 21 -4.91 4.50 45.59
N ILE A 22 -4.39 5.18 46.61
CA ILE A 22 -3.18 6.01 46.49
C ILE A 22 -1.99 5.16 46.07
N VAL A 23 -1.78 4.02 46.75
CA VAL A 23 -0.72 3.06 46.44
C VAL A 23 -0.80 2.59 44.98
N ASN A 24 -1.99 2.17 44.54
CA ASN A 24 -2.18 1.73 43.16
C ASN A 24 -1.91 2.82 42.12
N SER A 25 -2.33 4.06 42.39
CA SER A 25 -2.06 5.18 41.48
C SER A 25 -0.56 5.48 41.36
N ILE A 26 0.19 5.38 42.46
CA ILE A 26 1.64 5.61 42.48
C ILE A 26 2.39 4.48 41.74
N THR A 27 2.04 3.22 42.01
CA THR A 27 2.71 2.07 41.38
C THR A 27 2.36 1.91 39.90
N GLN A 28 1.22 2.43 39.42
CA GLN A 28 0.91 2.46 37.98
C GLN A 28 1.91 3.29 37.18
N GLY A 29 2.45 4.37 37.76
CA GLY A 29 3.50 5.19 37.15
C GLY A 29 4.90 4.62 37.27
N ASN A 30 5.08 3.55 38.05
CA ASN A 30 6.36 2.87 38.27
C ASN A 30 6.13 1.35 38.48
N PRO A 31 6.06 0.55 37.42
CA PRO A 31 5.69 -0.87 37.49
C PRO A 31 6.68 -1.76 38.25
N ASP A 32 7.90 -1.27 38.50
CA ASP A 32 8.91 -1.97 39.30
C ASP A 32 8.75 -1.72 40.81
N MET A 33 7.94 -0.73 41.20
CA MET A 33 7.70 -0.38 42.60
C MET A 33 6.65 -1.30 43.22
N LYS A 34 6.99 -1.91 44.35
CA LYS A 34 6.04 -2.76 45.09
C LYS A 34 5.13 -1.92 45.99
N PRO A 35 3.88 -2.34 46.22
CA PRO A 35 2.95 -1.64 47.12
C PRO A 35 3.52 -1.36 48.53
N GLU A 36 4.36 -2.26 49.04
CA GLU A 36 4.99 -2.15 50.36
C GLU A 36 6.09 -1.08 50.41
N GLU A 37 6.58 -0.64 49.26
CA GLU A 37 7.64 0.37 49.13
C GLU A 37 7.06 1.80 49.08
N VAL A 38 5.73 1.95 49.07
CA VAL A 38 5.06 3.26 49.09
C VAL A 38 5.10 3.85 50.50
N THR A 39 6.08 4.73 50.72
CA THR A 39 6.21 5.52 51.96
C THR A 39 5.51 6.88 51.84
N PRO A 40 5.25 7.59 52.96
CA PRO A 40 4.72 8.95 52.92
C PRO A 40 5.55 9.91 52.06
N GLU A 41 6.87 9.74 52.04
CA GLU A 41 7.79 10.53 51.21
C GLU A 41 7.54 10.31 49.73
N VAL A 42 7.31 9.06 49.30
CA VAL A 42 6.95 8.73 47.92
C VAL A 42 5.61 9.36 47.54
N VAL A 43 4.64 9.36 48.45
CA VAL A 43 3.34 10.00 48.23
C VAL A 43 3.50 11.51 48.06
N ILE A 44 4.28 12.15 48.93
CA ILE A 44 4.57 13.58 48.84
C ILE A 44 5.28 13.88 47.52
N GLU A 45 6.29 13.10 47.15
CA GLU A 45 7.03 13.24 45.89
C GLU A 45 6.10 13.11 44.69
N ALA A 46 5.22 12.10 44.67
CA ALA A 46 4.23 11.91 43.61
C ALA A 46 3.23 13.06 43.52
N MET A 47 2.86 13.67 44.66
CA MET A 47 1.96 14.84 44.70
C MET A 47 2.66 16.14 44.29
N THR A 48 3.96 16.25 44.52
CA THR A 48 4.79 17.41 44.16
C THR A 48 5.48 17.25 42.81
N ARG A 49 5.37 16.08 42.18
CA ARG A 49 5.78 15.83 40.81
C ARG A 49 4.90 16.71 39.93
N GLU A 50 5.41 17.89 39.60
CA GLU A 50 4.88 18.66 38.50
C GLU A 50 4.85 17.72 37.29
N GLU A 51 3.69 17.55 36.65
CA GLU A 51 3.66 16.90 35.35
C GLU A 51 4.60 17.71 34.46
N ASP A 52 5.78 17.15 34.19
CA ASP A 52 6.79 17.84 33.42
C ASP A 52 6.14 18.16 32.06
N PRO A 53 5.99 19.43 31.68
CA PRO A 53 5.41 19.79 30.39
C PRO A 53 6.17 19.13 29.23
N ALA A 54 7.44 18.74 29.44
CA ALA A 54 8.19 17.93 28.49
C ALA A 54 7.61 16.52 28.28
N SER A 55 6.98 15.90 29.29
CA SER A 55 6.35 14.58 29.16
C SER A 55 5.06 14.60 28.32
N ALA A 56 4.26 15.67 28.45
CA ALA A 56 3.07 15.88 27.62
C ALA A 56 3.45 16.15 26.16
N ASP A 57 4.54 16.90 25.95
CA ASP A 57 5.15 17.12 24.64
C ASP A 57 5.68 15.80 24.04
N LEU A 58 6.40 14.99 24.82
CA LEU A 58 6.89 13.68 24.39
C LEU A 58 5.77 12.70 24.02
N ALA A 59 4.67 12.65 24.78
CA ALA A 59 3.52 11.81 24.47
C ALA A 59 2.87 12.23 23.14
N THR A 60 2.79 13.54 22.90
CA THR A 60 2.26 14.11 21.65
C THR A 60 3.18 13.78 20.47
N GLN A 61 4.50 13.93 20.64
CA GLN A 61 5.50 13.58 19.64
C GLN A 61 5.48 12.08 19.31
N LEU A 62 5.32 11.22 20.32
CA LEU A 62 5.21 9.77 20.14
C LEU A 62 3.97 9.40 19.31
N ALA A 63 2.83 10.00 19.63
CA ALA A 63 1.59 9.77 18.88
C ALA A 63 1.72 10.22 17.41
N ALA A 64 2.34 11.38 17.18
CA ALA A 64 2.63 11.86 15.82
C ALA A 64 3.56 10.90 15.05
N ALA A 65 4.63 10.44 15.68
CA ALA A 65 5.56 9.49 15.08
C ALA A 65 4.89 8.14 14.74
N GLN A 66 4.01 7.64 15.61
CA GLN A 66 3.25 6.40 15.36
C GLN A 66 2.28 6.54 14.18
N ALA A 67 1.62 7.70 14.06
CA ALA A 67 0.76 7.99 12.91
C ALA A 67 1.56 8.04 11.60
N ASP A 68 2.73 8.67 11.61
CA ASP A 68 3.63 8.75 10.46
C ASP A 68 4.16 7.37 10.03
N VAL A 69 4.53 6.51 10.98
CA VAL A 69 4.93 5.12 10.71
C VAL A 69 3.79 4.36 10.04
N SER A 70 2.59 4.43 10.61
CA SER A 70 1.41 3.72 10.08
C SER A 70 1.09 4.15 8.63
N LYS A 71 1.23 5.46 8.35
CA LYS A 71 1.05 5.99 7.00
C LYS A 71 2.10 5.43 6.03
N LYS A 72 3.37 5.44 6.43
CA LYS A 72 4.48 4.91 5.60
C LYS A 72 4.34 3.42 5.33
N GLU A 73 3.87 2.64 6.29
CA GLU A 73 3.57 1.22 6.09
C GLU A 73 2.50 1.01 5.01
N GLY A 74 1.44 1.82 5.02
CA GLY A 74 0.40 1.81 3.97
C GLY A 74 0.96 2.17 2.59
N GLU A 75 1.83 3.19 2.51
CA GLU A 75 2.51 3.57 1.26
C GLU A 75 3.39 2.43 0.72
N ILE A 76 4.14 1.74 1.59
CA ILE A 76 4.98 0.60 1.22
C ILE A 76 4.13 -0.56 0.69
N GLN A 77 3.00 -0.87 1.32
CA GLN A 77 2.09 -1.92 0.85
C GLN A 77 1.53 -1.61 -0.54
N SER A 78 1.12 -0.37 -0.77
CA SER A 78 0.63 0.09 -2.07
C SER A 78 1.70 -0.02 -3.17
N LEU A 79 2.92 0.45 -2.89
CA LEU A 79 4.04 0.35 -3.84
C LEU A 79 4.42 -1.11 -4.13
N THR A 80 4.37 -1.98 -3.11
CA THR A 80 4.63 -3.42 -3.27
C THR A 80 3.60 -4.06 -4.20
N ALA A 81 2.32 -3.72 -4.06
CA ALA A 81 1.26 -4.20 -4.94
C ALA A 81 1.45 -3.70 -6.39
N GLN A 82 1.79 -2.42 -6.57
CA GLN A 82 2.07 -1.84 -7.90
C GLN A 82 3.26 -2.53 -8.58
N LEU A 83 4.33 -2.81 -7.83
CA LEU A 83 5.49 -3.56 -8.35
C LEU A 83 5.12 -4.98 -8.77
N ALA A 84 4.27 -5.66 -8.02
CA ALA A 84 3.80 -7.00 -8.37
C ALA A 84 2.99 -6.99 -9.68
N THR A 85 2.10 -6.01 -9.85
CA THR A 85 1.33 -5.80 -11.10
C THR A 85 2.27 -5.52 -12.28
N ALA A 86 3.16 -4.53 -12.15
CA ALA A 86 4.09 -4.17 -13.22
C ALA A 86 5.00 -5.34 -13.63
N ASN A 87 5.46 -6.15 -12.67
CA ASN A 87 6.24 -7.35 -12.97
C ASN A 87 5.43 -8.41 -13.73
N SER A 88 4.14 -8.52 -13.44
CA SER A 88 3.24 -9.44 -14.16
C SER A 88 3.02 -8.97 -15.60
N GLU A 89 2.74 -7.68 -15.80
CA GLU A 89 2.62 -7.07 -17.13
C GLU A 89 3.89 -7.23 -17.97
N ILE A 90 5.07 -7.00 -17.38
CA ILE A 90 6.35 -7.20 -18.07
C ILE A 90 6.52 -8.66 -18.48
N LYS A 91 6.11 -9.62 -17.64
CA LYS A 91 6.20 -11.04 -17.96
C LYS A 91 5.28 -11.41 -19.12
N GLU A 92 4.06 -10.88 -19.14
CA GLU A 92 3.11 -11.07 -20.25
C GLU A 92 3.66 -10.49 -21.54
N LEU A 93 4.13 -9.25 -21.53
CA LEU A 93 4.71 -8.59 -22.71
C LEU A 93 5.96 -9.32 -23.25
N LYS A 94 6.80 -9.87 -22.36
CA LYS A 94 7.94 -10.69 -22.78
C LYS A 94 7.50 -12.03 -23.36
N GLY A 95 6.42 -12.62 -22.86
CA GLY A 95 5.82 -13.83 -23.40
C GLY A 95 5.26 -13.58 -24.81
N THR A 96 4.48 -12.51 -25.00
CA THR A 96 3.90 -12.16 -26.30
C THR A 96 4.97 -11.77 -27.32
N SER A 97 6.01 -11.04 -26.91
CA SER A 97 7.13 -10.69 -27.80
C SER A 97 7.98 -11.89 -28.25
N SER A 98 7.88 -13.04 -27.57
CA SER A 98 8.54 -14.28 -28.00
C SER A 98 7.68 -15.11 -28.97
N GLU A 99 6.38 -14.83 -29.05
CA GLU A 99 5.44 -15.53 -29.96
C GLU A 99 5.14 -14.71 -31.22
N GLU A 100 5.40 -13.40 -31.22
CA GLU A 100 5.16 -12.49 -32.34
C GLU A 100 6.47 -11.98 -32.98
N GLU A 101 7.25 -12.88 -33.59
CA GLU A 101 7.88 -12.52 -34.87
C GLU A 101 6.98 -13.05 -35.97
N PRO A 102 6.01 -12.28 -36.49
CA PRO A 102 5.45 -12.61 -37.79
C PRO A 102 6.59 -12.52 -38.78
N GLU A 103 7.09 -13.67 -39.20
CA GLU A 103 7.97 -13.80 -40.34
C GLU A 103 7.18 -13.29 -41.56
N VAL A 104 7.27 -11.98 -41.83
CA VAL A 104 6.68 -11.39 -43.03
C VAL A 104 7.51 -11.88 -44.21
N LYS A 105 7.14 -13.04 -44.74
CA LYS A 105 7.58 -13.50 -46.05
C LYS A 105 6.94 -12.59 -47.08
N ALA A 106 7.60 -11.47 -47.37
CA ALA A 106 7.31 -10.61 -48.51
C ALA A 106 7.72 -11.27 -49.86
N ASP A 107 7.67 -12.61 -49.94
CA ASP A 107 7.83 -13.37 -51.19
C ASP A 107 6.49 -13.56 -51.91
N GLY A 108 5.38 -13.24 -51.25
CA GLY A 108 4.06 -13.17 -51.87
C GLY A 108 3.78 -11.77 -52.41
N GLU A 109 4.01 -11.59 -53.70
CA GLU A 109 3.28 -10.63 -54.54
C GLU A 109 3.86 -9.23 -54.75
N ILE A 110 5.06 -9.16 -55.33
CA ILE A 110 5.39 -8.08 -56.31
C ILE A 110 5.07 -8.54 -57.75
N THR A 111 4.80 -9.83 -57.97
CA THR A 111 4.53 -10.41 -59.29
C THR A 111 3.05 -10.44 -59.70
N GLY A 112 2.12 -10.17 -58.77
CA GLY A 112 0.68 -10.18 -59.06
C GLY A 112 0.31 -9.17 -60.15
N GLY A 113 0.80 -7.93 -60.03
CA GLY A 113 0.51 -6.86 -60.99
C GLY A 113 0.96 -7.16 -62.43
N GLU A 114 2.14 -7.76 -62.64
CA GLU A 114 2.60 -8.09 -64.00
C GLU A 114 1.89 -9.32 -64.60
N SER A 115 1.61 -10.35 -63.79
CA SER A 115 0.86 -11.53 -64.25
C SER A 115 -0.59 -11.16 -64.58
N ASP A 116 -1.22 -10.32 -63.75
CA ASP A 116 -2.61 -9.88 -63.93
C ASP A 116 -2.77 -9.08 -65.24
N ILE A 117 -1.82 -8.20 -65.56
CA ILE A 117 -1.86 -7.42 -66.81
C ILE A 117 -1.64 -8.32 -68.03
N LYS A 118 -0.70 -9.28 -67.97
CA LYS A 118 -0.45 -10.23 -69.07
C LYS A 118 -1.67 -11.14 -69.32
N GLU A 119 -2.33 -11.60 -68.27
CA GLU A 119 -3.55 -12.41 -68.38
C GLU A 119 -4.71 -11.58 -68.93
N PHE A 120 -4.88 -10.34 -68.46
CA PHE A 120 -5.89 -9.41 -68.98
C PHE A 120 -5.67 -9.11 -70.47
N ALA A 121 -4.42 -8.83 -70.87
CA ALA A 121 -4.06 -8.57 -72.26
C ALA A 121 -4.33 -9.78 -73.17
N SER A 122 -4.07 -10.99 -72.66
CA SER A 122 -4.34 -12.24 -73.38
C SER A 122 -5.84 -12.49 -73.57
N LYS A 123 -6.66 -12.23 -72.54
CA LYS A 123 -8.14 -12.35 -72.60
C LYS A 123 -8.79 -11.30 -73.50
N ASN A 124 -8.15 -10.15 -73.66
CA ASN A 124 -8.64 -9.03 -74.47
C ASN A 124 -7.85 -8.86 -75.78
N ALA A 125 -7.22 -9.93 -76.28
CA ALA A 125 -6.40 -9.89 -77.48
C ALA A 125 -7.20 -9.31 -78.69
N GLY A 126 -6.66 -8.25 -79.30
CA GLY A 126 -7.31 -7.51 -80.39
C GLY A 126 -8.14 -6.29 -79.95
N ASN A 127 -8.37 -6.11 -78.65
CA ASN A 127 -9.00 -4.91 -78.09
C ASN A 127 -7.97 -4.02 -77.39
N THR A 128 -7.15 -3.35 -78.19
CA THR A 128 -6.06 -2.47 -77.73
C THR A 128 -6.56 -1.35 -76.80
N ALA A 129 -7.77 -0.85 -77.00
CA ALA A 129 -8.34 0.21 -76.17
C ALA A 129 -8.59 -0.26 -74.72
N ALA A 130 -9.13 -1.47 -74.54
CA ALA A 130 -9.36 -2.05 -73.23
C ALA A 130 -8.03 -2.33 -72.49
N ILE A 131 -7.03 -2.83 -73.21
CA ILE A 131 -5.70 -3.12 -72.64
C ILE A 131 -5.00 -1.85 -72.16
N MET A 132 -5.03 -0.77 -72.96
CA MET A 132 -4.44 0.52 -72.59
C MET A 132 -5.15 1.19 -71.40
N ALA A 133 -6.48 1.05 -71.31
CA ALA A 133 -7.23 1.60 -70.18
C ALA A 133 -6.85 0.91 -68.86
N GLU A 134 -6.71 -0.42 -68.89
CA GLU A 134 -6.35 -1.21 -67.72
C GLU A 134 -4.89 -0.98 -67.28
N ALA A 135 -3.96 -0.84 -68.23
CA ALA A 135 -2.57 -0.52 -67.93
C ALA A 135 -2.41 0.87 -67.28
N LYS A 136 -3.24 1.85 -67.66
CA LYS A 136 -3.28 3.17 -66.98
C LYS A 136 -3.92 3.07 -65.59
N ARG A 137 -5.01 2.31 -65.44
CA ARG A 137 -5.70 2.12 -64.14
C ARG A 137 -4.78 1.49 -63.09
N THR A 138 -3.92 0.57 -63.52
CA THR A 138 -2.92 -0.12 -62.69
C THR A 138 -1.61 0.65 -62.58
N ASN A 139 -1.52 1.83 -63.19
CA ASN A 139 -0.34 2.69 -63.16
C ASN A 139 0.93 2.04 -63.75
N PHE A 140 0.75 1.11 -64.69
CA PHE A 140 1.81 0.42 -65.43
C PHE A 140 2.36 1.26 -66.59
N ILE A 141 1.54 2.19 -67.12
CA ILE A 141 1.90 3.17 -68.17
C ILE A 141 1.29 4.55 -67.90
#